data_AF-A0A919NP79-F1
#
_entry.id   AF-A0A919NP79-F1
#
_cell.length_a   1.000
_cell.length_b   1.000
_cell.length_c   1.000
_cell.angle_alpha   90.00
_cell.angle_beta   90.00
_cell.angle_gamma   90.00
#
_symmetry.space_group_name_H-M   'P 1'
#
loop_
_entity.id
_entity.type
_entity.pdbx_description
1 polymer ?
#
loop_
_entity_poly.entity_id
_entity_poly.type
_entity_poly.pdbx_seq_one_letter_code
_entity_poly.pdbx_strand_id
1 'polypeptide(L)'
;MSLRERVVHYRTERDMTGEQAAARISAYLYGNIITFAALLPLAKSDIEHGHSIQLLLGVAVTTFLAHVFAEIVGHHARAGQAMTRAEIWHELRDSRPIATSALIPALLLAAAAADWLSPDAALFCSEGYLLVRLALVGFLVERLRSDRVSPRTLLSGLALAAVAAGIAFLKVLLGH
;
A
#
# COMPACT_ATOMS: atom_id res chain seq x y z
N MET A 1 24.28 -30.83 23.41
CA MET A 1 23.36 -29.85 22.79
C MET A 1 22.79 -28.99 23.91
N SER A 2 23.12 -27.70 23.94
CA SER A 2 22.92 -26.88 25.15
C SER A 2 21.58 -26.13 25.13
N LEU A 3 20.98 -25.90 26.31
CA LEU A 3 19.72 -25.15 26.48
C LEU A 3 19.77 -23.73 25.88
N ARG A 4 20.96 -23.15 25.67
CA ARG A 4 21.14 -21.84 25.01
C ARG A 4 20.89 -21.89 23.50
N GLU A 5 21.16 -23.02 22.82
CA GLU A 5 20.87 -23.19 21.39
C GLU A 5 19.37 -23.30 21.11
N ARG A 6 18.60 -23.84 22.07
CA ARG A 6 17.13 -23.93 21.98
C ARG A 6 16.43 -22.57 22.08
N VAL A 7 17.01 -21.61 22.81
CA VAL A 7 16.38 -20.30 23.02
C VAL A 7 16.62 -19.34 21.86
N VAL A 8 17.76 -19.49 21.15
CA VAL A 8 18.03 -18.67 19.95
C VAL A 8 17.18 -19.11 18.76
N HIS A 9 16.88 -20.41 18.63
CA HIS A 9 15.97 -20.91 17.59
C HIS A 9 14.48 -20.58 17.82
N TYR A 10 14.08 -20.13 19.02
CA TYR A 10 12.68 -19.74 19.28
C TYR A 10 12.34 -18.31 18.84
N ARG A 11 13.31 -17.57 18.27
CA ARG A 11 13.10 -16.19 17.77
C ARG A 11 13.42 -16.00 16.28
N THR A 12 13.77 -17.07 15.57
CA THR A 12 14.07 -17.06 14.13
C THR A 12 12.92 -17.61 13.27
N GLU A 13 11.70 -17.71 13.81
CA GLU A 13 10.52 -17.99 12.99
C GLU A 13 9.94 -16.71 12.40
N ARG A 14 10.56 -16.26 11.31
CA ARG A 14 9.92 -16.04 10.00
C ARG A 14 10.95 -15.42 9.07
N ASP A 15 11.84 -16.25 8.53
CA ASP A 15 12.38 -15.95 7.22
C ASP A 15 11.18 -15.94 6.27
N MET A 16 10.77 -14.74 5.85
CA MET A 16 9.73 -14.60 4.84
C MET A 16 10.25 -15.22 3.55
N THR A 17 9.46 -16.10 2.94
CA THR A 17 9.85 -16.64 1.63
C THR A 17 9.92 -15.49 0.62
N GLY A 18 10.76 -15.66 -0.42
CA GLY A 18 10.87 -14.65 -1.48
C GLY A 18 9.55 -14.33 -2.17
N GLU A 19 8.61 -15.28 -2.16
CA GLU A 19 7.24 -15.16 -2.67
C GLU A 19 6.35 -14.32 -1.74
N GLN A 20 6.41 -14.55 -0.42
CA GLN A 20 5.71 -13.73 0.57
C GLN A 20 6.21 -12.27 0.56
N ALA A 21 7.52 -12.07 0.41
CA ALA A 21 8.08 -10.73 0.26
C ALA A 21 7.56 -10.06 -1.02
N ALA A 22 7.54 -10.78 -2.14
CA ALA A 22 7.02 -10.26 -3.41
C ALA A 22 5.52 -9.91 -3.33
N ALA A 23 4.70 -10.78 -2.74
CA ALA A 23 3.27 -10.54 -2.53
C ALA A 23 3.02 -9.27 -1.70
N ARG A 24 3.73 -9.10 -0.58
CA ARG A 24 3.60 -7.90 0.26
C ARG A 24 4.08 -6.62 -0.42
N ILE A 25 5.17 -6.67 -1.18
CA ILE A 25 5.68 -5.53 -1.95
C ILE A 25 4.66 -5.13 -3.03
N SER A 26 4.10 -6.12 -3.74
CA SER A 26 3.06 -5.91 -4.74
C SER A 26 1.82 -5.26 -4.11
N ALA A 27 1.31 -5.84 -3.02
CA ALA A 27 0.20 -5.28 -2.26
C ALA A 27 0.46 -3.84 -1.79
N TYR A 28 1.68 -3.55 -1.33
CA TYR A 28 2.07 -2.21 -0.94
C TYR A 28 2.02 -1.23 -2.12
N LEU A 29 2.58 -1.60 -3.27
CA LEU A 29 2.56 -0.78 -4.47
C LEU A 29 1.14 -0.53 -4.98
N TYR A 30 0.35 -1.59 -5.16
CA TYR A 30 -1.04 -1.49 -5.62
C TYR A 30 -1.87 -0.61 -4.71
N GLY A 31 -1.78 -0.82 -3.40
CA GLY A 31 -2.48 -0.01 -2.42
C GLY A 31 -2.15 1.47 -2.56
N ASN A 32 -0.87 1.83 -2.55
CA ASN A 32 -0.45 3.24 -2.65
C ASN A 32 -0.83 3.87 -3.99
N ILE A 33 -0.63 3.18 -5.12
CA ILE A 33 -0.96 3.71 -6.45
C ILE A 33 -2.47 3.96 -6.58
N ILE A 34 -3.30 2.98 -6.21
CA ILE A 34 -4.75 3.09 -6.32
C ILE A 34 -5.28 4.16 -5.36
N THR A 35 -4.76 4.20 -4.13
CA THR A 35 -5.11 5.25 -3.15
C THR A 35 -4.75 6.63 -3.69
N PHE A 36 -3.56 6.78 -4.28
CA PHE A 36 -3.12 8.04 -4.88
C PHE A 36 -4.01 8.44 -6.05
N ALA A 37 -4.35 7.50 -6.94
CA ALA A 37 -5.24 7.73 -8.07
C ALA A 37 -6.65 8.14 -7.63
N ALA A 38 -7.17 7.59 -6.54
CA ALA A 38 -8.48 7.95 -5.98
C ALA A 38 -8.46 9.29 -5.23
N LEU A 39 -7.34 9.63 -4.60
CA LEU A 39 -7.13 10.92 -3.91
C LEU A 39 -6.98 12.06 -4.91
N LEU A 40 -6.30 11.80 -6.03
CA LEU A 40 -5.91 12.82 -6.99
C LEU A 40 -7.06 13.66 -7.55
N PRO A 41 -8.25 13.16 -7.91
CA PRO A 41 -9.33 14.01 -8.39
C PRO A 41 -10.03 14.83 -7.29
N LEU A 42 -9.77 14.57 -6.01
CA LEU A 42 -10.49 15.22 -4.92
C LEU A 42 -10.12 16.71 -4.81
N ALA A 43 -11.14 17.50 -4.52
CA ALA A 43 -11.09 18.93 -4.28
C ALA A 43 -11.59 19.27 -2.86
N LYS A 44 -11.45 20.54 -2.47
CA LYS A 44 -11.86 21.04 -1.15
C LYS A 44 -13.33 20.75 -0.83
N SER A 45 -14.21 20.92 -1.81
CA SER A 45 -15.65 20.68 -1.69
C SER A 45 -15.99 19.22 -1.34
N ASP A 46 -15.14 18.26 -1.73
CA ASP A 46 -15.35 16.83 -1.42
C ASP A 46 -15.00 16.49 0.04
N ILE A 47 -14.21 17.33 0.70
CA ILE A 47 -13.82 17.19 2.10
C ILE A 47 -14.94 17.68 3.01
N GLU A 48 -15.52 18.83 2.70
CA GLU A 48 -16.60 19.46 3.49
C GLU A 48 -17.82 18.54 3.66
N HIS A 49 -18.11 17.69 2.67
CA HIS A 49 -19.23 16.74 2.71
C HIS A 49 -18.86 15.37 3.29
N GLY A 50 -17.61 15.15 3.70
CA GLY A 50 -17.12 13.85 4.20
C GLY A 50 -17.06 12.73 3.16
N HIS A 51 -17.44 13.01 1.91
CA HIS A 51 -17.49 12.05 0.80
C HIS A 51 -16.10 11.51 0.45
N SER A 52 -15.08 12.37 0.51
CA SER A 52 -13.67 12.03 0.28
C SER A 52 -13.18 10.83 1.12
N ILE A 53 -13.55 10.77 2.40
CA ILE A 53 -13.13 9.69 3.31
C ILE A 53 -13.81 8.37 2.93
N GLN A 54 -15.11 8.42 2.65
CA GLN A 54 -15.89 7.25 2.25
C GLN A 54 -15.38 6.67 0.92
N LEU A 55 -15.10 7.55 -0.05
CA LEU A 55 -14.55 7.17 -1.34
C LEU A 55 -13.18 6.49 -1.16
N LEU A 56 -12.29 7.09 -0.39
CA LEU A 56 -10.93 6.57 -0.23
C LEU A 56 -10.89 5.22 0.50
N LEU A 57 -11.66 5.09 1.59
CA LEU A 57 -11.78 3.82 2.32
C LEU A 57 -12.50 2.77 1.48
N GLY A 58 -13.56 3.17 0.75
CA GLY A 58 -14.29 2.28 -0.16
C GLY A 58 -13.38 1.72 -1.24
N VAL A 59 -12.58 2.57 -1.89
CA VAL A 59 -11.59 2.14 -2.90
C VAL A 59 -10.57 1.18 -2.29
N ALA A 60 -10.00 1.50 -1.12
CA ALA A 60 -9.01 0.63 -0.49
C ALA A 60 -9.59 -0.75 -0.12
N VAL A 61 -10.79 -0.78 0.46
CA VAL A 61 -11.47 -2.04 0.85
C VAL A 61 -11.86 -2.86 -0.37
N THR A 62 -12.49 -2.25 -1.37
CA THR A 62 -12.92 -2.96 -2.59
C THR A 62 -11.73 -3.49 -3.38
N THR A 63 -10.64 -2.72 -3.48
CA THR A 63 -9.39 -3.15 -4.10
C THR A 63 -8.77 -4.33 -3.34
N PHE A 64 -8.74 -4.27 -2.01
CA PHE A 64 -8.23 -5.37 -1.19
C PHE A 64 -9.03 -6.66 -1.42
N LEU A 65 -10.36 -6.57 -1.42
CA LEU A 65 -11.23 -7.71 -1.69
C LEU A 65 -11.06 -8.25 -3.11
N ALA A 66 -10.98 -7.37 -4.10
CA ALA A 66 -10.76 -7.75 -5.50
C ALA A 66 -9.42 -8.46 -5.68
N HIS A 67 -8.36 -8.00 -5.01
CA HIS A 67 -7.03 -8.63 -5.06
C HIS A 67 -7.06 -10.04 -4.49
N VAL A 68 -7.62 -10.23 -3.29
CA VAL A 68 -7.75 -11.55 -2.67
C VAL A 68 -8.61 -12.48 -3.52
N PHE A 69 -9.71 -11.98 -4.09
CA PHE A 69 -10.54 -12.76 -5.00
C PHE A 69 -9.77 -13.19 -6.25
N ALA A 70 -9.03 -12.28 -6.88
CA ALA A 70 -8.22 -12.58 -8.05
C ALA A 70 -7.14 -13.63 -7.75
N GLU A 71 -6.53 -13.60 -6.56
CA GLU A 71 -5.53 -14.58 -6.15
C GLU A 71 -6.16 -15.96 -5.91
N ILE A 72 -7.35 -16.03 -5.29
CA ILE A 72 -8.09 -17.29 -5.11
C ILE A 72 -8.43 -17.93 -6.46
N VAL A 73 -8.96 -17.15 -7.40
CA VAL A 73 -9.30 -17.62 -8.75
C VAL A 73 -8.04 -18.01 -9.51
N GLY A 74 -6.99 -17.21 -9.43
CA GLY A 74 -5.70 -17.47 -10.08
C GLY A 74 -5.02 -18.73 -9.54
N HIS A 75 -5.06 -18.96 -8.23
CA HIS A 75 -4.57 -20.18 -7.61
C HIS A 75 -5.31 -21.39 -8.14
N HIS A 76 -6.65 -21.34 -8.17
CA HIS A 76 -7.45 -22.45 -8.69
C HIS A 76 -7.11 -22.78 -10.14
N ALA A 77 -6.92 -21.76 -10.98
CA ALA A 77 -6.52 -21.93 -12.37
C ALA A 77 -5.12 -22.54 -12.54
N ARG A 78 -4.15 -22.21 -11.65
CA ARG A 78 -2.77 -22.73 -11.73
C ARG A 78 -2.60 -24.12 -11.11
N ALA A 79 -3.24 -24.35 -9.97
CA ALA A 79 -3.04 -25.57 -9.17
C ALA A 79 -4.10 -26.65 -9.46
N GLY A 80 -5.25 -26.29 -10.06
CA GLY A 80 -6.36 -27.21 -10.29
C GLY A 80 -7.16 -27.58 -9.03
N GLN A 81 -6.90 -26.92 -7.90
CA GLN A 81 -7.50 -27.18 -6.60
C GLN A 81 -7.84 -25.86 -5.91
N ALA A 82 -8.85 -25.87 -5.04
CA ALA A 82 -9.26 -24.68 -4.30
C ALA A 82 -8.28 -24.38 -3.16
N MET A 83 -8.05 -23.10 -2.88
CA MET A 83 -7.28 -22.71 -1.70
C MET A 83 -7.97 -23.19 -0.43
N THR A 84 -7.17 -23.72 0.48
CA THR A 84 -7.59 -24.01 1.84
C THR A 84 -7.88 -22.72 2.60
N ARG A 85 -8.67 -22.82 3.68
CA ARG A 85 -8.94 -21.67 4.56
C ARG A 85 -7.66 -21.06 5.16
N ALA A 86 -6.65 -21.90 5.42
CA ALA A 86 -5.37 -21.44 5.95
C ALA A 86 -4.61 -20.57 4.93
N GLU A 87 -4.63 -20.95 3.65
CA GLU A 87 -4.01 -20.19 2.56
C GLU A 87 -4.76 -18.88 2.30
N ILE A 88 -6.10 -18.89 2.31
CA ILE A 88 -6.90 -17.65 2.17
C ILE A 88 -6.57 -16.67 3.31
N TRP A 89 -6.44 -17.17 4.54
CA TRP A 89 -6.08 -16.32 5.68
C TRP A 89 -4.64 -15.80 5.60
N HIS A 90 -3.74 -16.57 4.99
CA HIS A 90 -2.38 -16.12 4.70
C HIS A 90 -2.40 -14.98 3.67
N GLU A 91 -3.15 -15.16 2.58
CA GLU A 91 -3.30 -14.16 1.52
C GLU A 91 -3.86 -12.85 2.09
N LEU A 92 -4.97 -12.90 2.83
CA LEU A 92 -5.56 -11.74 3.50
C LEU A 92 -4.56 -10.97 4.38
N ARG A 93 -3.60 -11.66 5.00
CA ARG A 93 -2.55 -11.04 5.83
C ARG A 93 -1.46 -10.39 4.98
N ASP A 94 -1.09 -11.01 3.88
CA ASP A 94 -0.06 -10.51 2.97
C ASP A 94 -0.57 -9.33 2.13
N SER A 95 -1.86 -9.27 1.79
CA SER A 95 -2.46 -8.12 1.09
C SER A 95 -2.89 -6.96 2.02
N ARG A 96 -2.66 -7.03 3.35
CA ARG A 96 -2.91 -5.93 4.31
C ARG A 96 -2.36 -4.56 3.89
N PRO A 97 -1.19 -4.45 3.22
CA PRO A 97 -0.70 -3.15 2.75
C PRO A 97 -1.66 -2.41 1.81
N ILE A 98 -2.56 -3.13 1.11
CA ILE A 98 -3.63 -2.52 0.30
C ILE A 98 -4.67 -1.88 1.20
N ALA A 99 -5.27 -2.64 2.11
CA ALA A 99 -6.34 -2.13 2.97
C ALA A 99 -5.86 -0.96 3.86
N THR A 100 -4.60 -0.99 4.28
CA THR A 100 -4.02 0.02 5.16
C THR A 100 -3.45 1.23 4.43
N SER A 101 -3.38 1.22 3.10
CA SER A 101 -2.72 2.32 2.36
C SER A 101 -3.44 3.66 2.48
N ALA A 102 -4.76 3.62 2.61
CA ALA A 102 -5.62 4.78 2.72
C ALA A 102 -5.75 5.33 4.15
N LEU A 103 -5.23 4.65 5.19
CA LEU A 103 -5.51 5.05 6.58
C LEU A 103 -4.95 6.43 6.92
N ILE A 104 -3.67 6.69 6.64
CA ILE A 104 -3.07 8.00 6.94
C ILE A 104 -3.74 9.12 6.13
N PRO A 105 -3.93 8.98 4.79
CA PRO A 105 -4.72 9.94 4.04
C PRO A 105 -6.13 10.16 4.59
N ALA A 106 -6.87 9.09 4.92
CA ALA A 106 -8.22 9.19 5.46
C ALA A 106 -8.25 9.94 6.80
N LEU A 107 -7.24 9.74 7.66
CA LEU A 107 -7.11 10.48 8.92
C LEU A 107 -6.79 11.97 8.70
N LEU A 108 -5.95 12.30 7.71
CA LEU A 108 -5.68 13.69 7.35
C LEU A 108 -6.93 14.39 6.79
N LEU A 109 -7.68 13.70 5.94
CA LEU A 109 -8.96 14.20 5.41
C LEU A 109 -10.01 14.34 6.52
N ALA A 110 -10.08 13.38 7.46
CA ALA A 110 -10.94 13.48 8.63
C ALA A 110 -10.58 14.66 9.54
N ALA A 111 -9.28 14.92 9.73
CA ALA A 111 -8.82 16.08 10.48
C ALA A 111 -9.23 17.40 9.80
N ALA A 112 -9.18 17.46 8.46
CA ALA A 112 -9.69 18.62 7.73
C ALA A 112 -11.21 18.76 7.80
N ALA A 113 -11.96 17.66 7.71
CA ALA A 113 -13.41 17.67 7.89
C ALA A 113 -13.84 18.09 9.32
N ALA A 114 -12.95 17.96 10.30
CA ALA A 114 -13.13 18.42 11.68
C ALA A 114 -12.57 19.83 11.93
N ASP A 115 -12.18 20.57 10.88
CA ASP A 115 -11.55 21.89 10.94
C ASP A 115 -10.23 21.97 11.73
N TRP A 116 -9.54 20.83 11.95
CA TRP A 116 -8.23 20.80 12.61
C TRP A 116 -7.08 21.10 11.65
N LEU A 117 -7.32 20.96 10.35
CA LEU A 117 -6.35 21.17 9.28
C LEU A 117 -7.07 21.82 8.08
N SER A 118 -6.38 22.68 7.32
CA SER A 118 -7.00 23.20 6.10
C SER A 118 -7.18 22.08 5.05
N PRO A 119 -8.25 22.10 4.23
CA PRO A 119 -8.46 21.12 3.17
C PRO A 119 -7.27 21.01 2.20
N ASP A 120 -6.63 22.14 1.85
CA ASP A 120 -5.41 22.16 1.03
C ASP A 120 -4.26 21.40 1.68
N ALA A 121 -4.00 21.65 2.97
CA ALA A 121 -2.92 21.00 3.68
C ALA A 121 -3.18 19.50 3.82
N ALA A 122 -4.43 19.08 4.07
CA ALA A 122 -4.80 17.67 4.13
C ALA A 122 -4.56 16.94 2.80
N LEU A 123 -4.99 17.53 1.68
CA LEU A 123 -4.74 16.97 0.35
C LEU A 123 -3.25 16.91 0.03
N PHE A 124 -2.53 18.02 0.21
CA PHE A 124 -1.09 18.11 -0.07
C PHE A 124 -0.28 17.13 0.79
N CYS A 125 -0.55 17.04 2.09
CA CYS A 125 0.12 16.09 2.97
C CYS A 125 -0.23 14.64 2.63
N SER A 126 -1.46 14.36 2.20
CA SER A 126 -1.88 13.01 1.79
C SER A 126 -1.19 12.57 0.50
N GLU A 127 -1.15 13.46 -0.51
CA GLU A 127 -0.43 13.22 -1.77
C GLU A 127 1.06 13.03 -1.50
N GLY A 128 1.68 13.94 -0.72
CA GLY A 128 3.09 13.85 -0.33
C GLY A 128 3.42 12.58 0.44
N TYR A 129 2.57 12.16 1.38
CA TYR A 129 2.74 10.90 2.12
C TYR A 129 2.78 9.69 1.17
N LEU A 130 1.87 9.60 0.21
CA LEU A 130 1.83 8.50 -0.75
C LEU A 130 3.03 8.52 -1.69
N LEU A 131 3.47 9.70 -2.15
CA LEU A 131 4.68 9.85 -2.96
C LEU A 131 5.94 9.39 -2.21
N VAL A 132 6.10 9.80 -0.95
CA VAL A 132 7.20 9.35 -0.10
C VAL A 132 7.15 7.81 0.06
N ARG A 133 5.97 7.25 0.27
CA ARG A 133 5.80 5.80 0.38
C ARG A 133 6.20 5.06 -0.90
N LEU A 134 5.88 5.60 -2.07
CA LEU A 134 6.29 5.03 -3.35
C LEU A 134 7.80 5.13 -3.55
N ALA A 135 8.40 6.29 -3.23
CA ALA A 135 9.85 6.50 -3.34
C ALA A 135 10.64 5.56 -2.42
N LEU A 136 10.12 5.27 -1.22
CA LEU A 136 10.75 4.39 -0.23
C LEU A 136 10.53 2.89 -0.48
N VAL A 137 9.89 2.49 -1.59
CA VAL A 137 9.62 1.06 -1.83
C VAL A 137 10.91 0.25 -1.92
N GLY A 138 11.99 0.79 -2.47
CA GLY A 138 13.28 0.08 -2.56
C GLY A 138 13.87 -0.21 -1.19
N PHE A 139 13.70 0.68 -0.21
CA PHE A 139 14.09 0.42 1.19
C PHE A 139 13.20 -0.65 1.84
N LEU A 140 11.90 -0.67 1.52
CA LEU A 140 11.00 -1.73 1.97
C LEU A 140 11.43 -3.10 1.41
N VAL A 141 11.85 -3.17 0.14
CA VAL A 141 12.37 -4.41 -0.45
C VAL A 141 13.61 -4.91 0.29
N GLU A 142 14.53 -4.01 0.64
CA GLU A 142 15.77 -4.35 1.37
C GLU A 142 15.46 -4.94 2.73
N ARG A 143 14.56 -4.29 3.46
CA ARG A 143 14.16 -4.73 4.79
C ARG A 143 13.45 -6.07 4.78
N LEU A 144 12.69 -6.39 3.73
CA LEU A 144 11.90 -7.63 3.66
C LEU A 144 12.70 -8.84 3.14
N ARG A 145 13.74 -8.63 2.34
CA ARG A 145 14.55 -9.73 1.78
C ARG A 145 15.86 -10.00 2.53
N SER A 146 16.28 -9.13 3.46
CA SER A 146 17.59 -9.23 4.16
C SER A 146 18.82 -9.27 3.23
N ASP A 147 18.64 -9.07 1.92
CA ASP A 147 19.67 -8.97 0.90
C ASP A 147 19.79 -7.52 0.42
N ARG A 148 21.01 -7.10 0.06
CA ARG A 148 21.25 -5.76 -0.49
C ARG A 148 20.45 -5.56 -1.77
N VAL A 149 19.65 -4.50 -1.80
CA VAL A 149 18.80 -4.19 -2.95
C VAL A 149 19.63 -3.72 -4.13
N SER A 150 19.29 -4.23 -5.32
CA SER A 150 19.90 -3.77 -6.56
C SER A 150 19.58 -2.28 -6.78
N PRO A 151 20.55 -1.46 -7.22
CA PRO A 151 20.29 -0.07 -7.60
C PRO A 151 19.11 0.10 -8.57
N ARG A 152 18.84 -0.91 -9.40
CA ARG A 152 17.69 -0.93 -10.33
C ARG A 152 16.33 -0.91 -9.61
N THR A 153 16.20 -1.59 -8.47
CA THR A 153 14.95 -1.64 -7.68
C THR A 153 14.72 -0.34 -6.91
N LEU A 154 15.79 0.30 -6.44
CA LEU A 154 15.70 1.66 -5.89
C LEU A 154 15.25 2.65 -6.98
N LEU A 155 15.83 2.53 -8.17
CA LEU A 155 15.48 3.38 -9.31
C LEU A 155 14.03 3.18 -9.77
N SER A 156 13.48 1.96 -9.74
CA SER A 156 12.07 1.73 -10.10
C SER A 156 11.09 2.40 -9.14
N GLY A 157 11.40 2.41 -7.83
CA GLY A 157 10.60 3.11 -6.84
C GLY A 157 10.61 4.62 -7.05
N LEU A 158 11.81 5.17 -7.28
CA LEU A 158 11.98 6.58 -7.57
C LEU A 158 11.31 6.99 -8.88
N ALA A 159 11.43 6.18 -9.93
CA ALA A 159 10.78 6.41 -11.22
C ALA A 159 9.26 6.42 -11.08
N LEU A 160 8.68 5.47 -10.33
CA LEU A 160 7.25 5.43 -10.06
C LEU A 160 6.78 6.68 -9.28
N ALA A 161 7.52 7.07 -8.25
CA ALA A 161 7.24 8.29 -7.50
C ALA A 161 7.34 9.54 -8.38
N ALA A 162 8.33 9.61 -9.28
CA ALA A 162 8.49 10.72 -10.23
C ALA A 162 7.33 10.80 -11.22
N VAL A 163 6.87 9.66 -11.75
CA VAL A 163 5.67 9.60 -12.61
C VAL A 163 4.44 10.09 -11.85
N ALA A 164 4.20 9.58 -10.63
CA ALA A 164 3.07 10.01 -9.81
C ALA A 164 3.12 11.51 -9.47
N ALA A 165 4.30 12.03 -9.14
CA ALA A 165 4.52 13.45 -8.88
C ALA A 165 4.28 14.30 -10.15
N GLY A 166 4.71 13.83 -11.32
CA GLY A 166 4.44 14.48 -12.60
C GLY A 166 2.95 14.56 -12.93
N ILE A 167 2.19 13.50 -12.63
CA ILE A 167 0.73 13.51 -12.79
C ILE A 167 0.07 14.51 -11.82
N ALA A 168 0.49 14.54 -10.56
CA ALA A 168 -0.03 15.53 -9.60
C ALA A 168 0.33 16.97 -10.00
N PHE A 169 1.54 17.21 -10.49
CA PHE A 169 1.95 18.51 -11.01
C PHE A 169 1.09 18.92 -12.22
N LEU A 170 0.81 18.00 -13.13
CA LEU A 170 -0.07 18.26 -14.27
C LEU A 170 -1.50 18.59 -13.82
N LYS A 171 -2.05 17.90 -12.80
CA LYS A 171 -3.34 18.25 -12.20
C LYS A 171 -3.33 19.70 -11.72
N VAL A 172 -2.29 20.13 -11.01
CA VAL A 172 -2.19 21.52 -10.52
C VAL A 172 -2.15 22.50 -11.69
N LEU A 173 -1.38 22.22 -12.74
CA LEU A 173 -1.32 23.10 -13.91
C LEU A 173 -2.63 23.19 -14.70
N LEU A 174 -3.39 22.09 -14.80
CA LEU A 174 -4.64 22.03 -15.57
C LEU A 174 -5.90 22.38 -14.75
N GLY A 175 -5.80 22.33 -13.41
CA GLY A 175 -6.90 22.61 -12.48
C GLY A 175 -6.95 24.07 -12.00
N HIS A 176 -6.06 24.92 -12.50
CA HIS A 176 -6.14 26.38 -12.45
C HIS A 176 -6.74 26.92 -13.75
#